data_AF-A0A9D8WYH5-F1
#
_entry.id   AF-A0A9D8WYH5-F1
#
_cell.length_a   1.000
_cell.length_b   1.000
_cell.length_c   1.000
_cell.angle_alpha   90.00
_cell.angle_beta   90.00
_cell.angle_gamma   90.00
#
_symmetry.space_group_name_H-M   'P 1'
#
loop_
_entity.id
_entity.type
_entity.pdbx_description
1 polymer ?
#
loop_
_entity_poly.entity_id
_entity_poly.type
_entity_poly.pdbx_seq_one_letter_code
_entity_poly.pdbx_strand_id
1 'polypeptide(L)'
;MEMIKEGDLYKRIEIEGVTFLIYYGYSTEKEKEHGWEPAPQYPAFEEVPQYTPDGRPFANPCQDCCEYYDPIAPRKSDNWCFNCKLFDKREQMIGICTCEKRKLEVARSGTQTDSPSEKTEVRDDEI
;
A
#
# COMPACT_ATOMS: atom_id res chain seq x y z
N MET A 1 -20.87 -8.84 23.81
CA MET A 1 -19.69 -8.30 23.12
C MET A 1 -19.27 -9.38 22.15
N GLU A 2 -19.37 -9.15 20.85
CA GLU A 2 -18.88 -10.13 19.88
C GLU A 2 -17.37 -10.29 20.07
N MET A 3 -16.91 -11.53 20.15
CA MET A 3 -15.49 -11.84 20.24
C MET A 3 -14.91 -11.75 18.83
N ILE A 4 -13.90 -10.89 18.65
CA ILE A 4 -13.14 -10.75 17.42
C ILE A 4 -12.43 -12.08 17.14
N LYS A 5 -12.51 -12.56 15.90
CA LYS A 5 -11.86 -13.80 15.44
C LYS A 5 -10.91 -13.50 14.29
N GLU A 6 -9.93 -14.37 14.12
CA GLU A 6 -9.12 -14.42 12.91
C GLU A 6 -10.02 -14.55 11.67
N GLY A 7 -9.75 -13.73 10.65
CA GLY A 7 -10.53 -13.64 9.42
C GLY A 7 -11.69 -12.65 9.47
N ASP A 8 -12.03 -12.09 10.64
CA ASP A 8 -13.06 -11.05 10.71
C ASP A 8 -12.56 -9.77 10.00
N LEU A 9 -13.44 -9.15 9.21
CA LEU A 9 -13.13 -7.89 8.55
C LEU A 9 -13.02 -6.78 9.61
N TYR A 10 -11.82 -6.22 9.75
CA TYR A 10 -11.58 -5.04 10.58
C TYR A 10 -12.06 -3.78 9.88
N LYS A 11 -11.58 -3.54 8.65
CA LYS A 11 -11.86 -2.30 7.93
C LYS A 11 -11.65 -2.42 6.42
N ARG A 12 -12.42 -1.63 5.67
CA ARG A 12 -12.15 -1.30 4.27
C ARG A 12 -11.53 0.10 4.19
N ILE A 13 -10.38 0.22 3.54
CA ILE A 13 -9.68 1.49 3.29
C ILE A 13 -9.60 1.70 1.78
N GLU A 14 -9.95 2.88 1.30
CA GLU A 14 -9.85 3.21 -0.13
C GLU A 14 -8.95 4.43 -0.31
N ILE A 15 -7.88 4.28 -1.11
CA ILE A 15 -6.90 5.34 -1.37
C ILE A 15 -6.64 5.38 -2.87
N GLU A 16 -6.92 6.52 -3.50
CA GLU A 16 -6.76 6.74 -4.95
C GLU A 16 -7.42 5.66 -5.82
N GLY A 17 -8.62 5.20 -5.42
CA GLY A 17 -9.37 4.16 -6.14
C GLY A 17 -8.88 2.73 -5.90
N VAL A 18 -7.84 2.53 -5.08
CA VAL A 18 -7.38 1.20 -4.66
C VAL A 18 -7.97 0.86 -3.30
N THR A 19 -8.60 -0.30 -3.21
CA THR A 19 -9.24 -0.78 -1.98
C THR A 19 -8.38 -1.80 -1.26
N PHE A 20 -8.16 -1.57 0.03
CA PHE A 20 -7.53 -2.50 0.97
C PHE A 20 -8.57 -3.02 1.95
N LEU A 21 -8.64 -4.34 2.09
CA LEU A 21 -9.43 -5.01 3.11
C LEU A 21 -8.50 -5.47 4.22
N ILE A 22 -8.68 -4.90 5.40
CA ILE A 22 -7.90 -5.20 6.59
C ILE A 22 -8.69 -6.22 7.39
N TYR A 23 -8.09 -7.37 7.65
CA TYR A 23 -8.69 -8.44 8.43
C TYR A 23 -7.95 -8.61 9.75
N TYR A 24 -8.64 -9.10 10.76
CA TYR A 24 -8.00 -9.56 11.98
C TYR A 24 -7.25 -10.87 11.73
N GLY A 25 -6.06 -11.00 12.28
CA GLY A 25 -5.23 -12.20 12.16
C GLY A 25 -4.01 -12.15 13.07
N TYR A 26 -3.16 -13.15 12.90
CA TYR A 26 -1.91 -13.30 13.65
C TYR A 26 -0.72 -13.06 12.73
N SER A 27 0.28 -12.33 13.23
CA SER A 27 1.52 -12.08 12.50
C SER A 27 2.39 -13.33 12.48
N THR A 28 2.27 -14.18 13.51
CA THR A 28 2.94 -15.49 13.56
C THR A 28 2.07 -16.55 14.22
N GLU A 29 2.28 -17.82 13.85
CA GLU A 29 1.62 -18.96 14.52
C GLU A 29 1.89 -19.00 16.03
N LYS A 30 3.06 -18.51 16.47
CA LYS A 30 3.38 -18.43 17.89
C LYS A 30 2.41 -17.49 18.63
N GLU A 31 2.02 -16.36 18.05
CA GLU A 31 1.06 -15.44 18.71
C GLU A 31 -0.28 -16.16 18.98
N LYS A 32 -0.72 -16.96 18.01
CA LYS A 32 -1.92 -17.79 18.13
C LYS A 32 -1.77 -18.86 19.21
N GLU A 33 -0.64 -19.57 19.23
CA GLU A 33 -0.34 -20.60 20.24
C GLU A 33 -0.22 -20.02 21.66
N HIS A 34 0.29 -18.80 21.80
CA HIS A 34 0.40 -18.10 23.09
C HIS A 34 -0.95 -17.56 23.59
N GLY A 35 -2.03 -17.70 22.82
CA GLY A 35 -3.37 -17.25 23.17
C GLY A 35 -3.53 -15.74 23.10
N TRP A 36 -2.78 -15.06 22.23
CA TRP A 36 -2.96 -13.63 21.99
C TRP A 36 -4.27 -13.38 21.24
N GLU A 37 -4.79 -12.16 21.37
CA GLU A 37 -5.92 -11.73 20.56
C GLU A 37 -5.45 -11.41 19.13
N PRO A 38 -6.26 -11.73 18.10
CA PRO A 38 -5.92 -11.39 16.73
C PRO A 38 -5.92 -9.87 16.56
N ALA A 39 -4.98 -9.36 15.77
CA ALA A 39 -4.79 -7.93 15.51
C ALA A 39 -5.07 -7.58 14.04
N PRO A 40 -5.39 -6.31 13.71
CA PRO A 40 -5.53 -5.90 12.32
C PRO A 40 -4.25 -6.13 11.51
N GLN A 41 -4.37 -6.85 10.41
CA GLN A 41 -3.27 -7.20 9.51
C GLN A 41 -3.24 -6.24 8.32
N TYR A 42 -2.31 -5.28 8.35
CA TYR A 42 -2.11 -4.34 7.24
C TYR A 42 -1.20 -4.96 6.17
N PRO A 43 -1.37 -4.58 4.88
CA PRO A 43 -0.55 -5.12 3.80
C PRO A 43 0.95 -4.94 4.04
N ALA A 44 1.72 -5.97 3.70
CA ALA A 44 3.17 -5.92 3.70
C ALA A 44 3.68 -5.48 2.32
N PHE A 45 3.85 -4.17 2.10
CA PHE A 45 4.26 -3.62 0.80
C PHE A 45 5.72 -3.89 0.41
N GLU A 46 6.54 -4.39 1.34
CA GLU A 46 7.89 -4.90 1.07
C GLU A 46 7.86 -6.27 0.39
N GLU A 47 6.90 -7.12 0.76
CA GLU A 47 6.75 -8.46 0.19
C GLU A 47 5.91 -8.44 -1.08
N VAL A 48 4.81 -7.68 -1.07
CA VAL A 48 3.89 -7.52 -2.19
C VAL A 48 3.68 -6.03 -2.45
N PRO A 49 4.59 -5.39 -3.23
CA PRO A 49 4.47 -3.99 -3.57
C PRO A 49 3.17 -3.72 -4.32
N GLN A 50 2.51 -2.62 -3.96
CA GLN A 50 1.32 -2.12 -4.66
C GLN A 50 1.49 -0.64 -4.96
N TYR A 51 0.81 -0.20 -6.01
CA TYR A 51 0.99 1.15 -6.56
C TYR A 51 -0.36 1.80 -6.84
N THR A 52 -0.39 3.12 -6.72
CA THR A 52 -1.48 3.96 -7.21
C THR A 52 -1.55 3.90 -8.75
N PRO A 53 -2.67 4.33 -9.36
CA PRO A 53 -2.78 4.42 -10.82
C PRO A 53 -1.71 5.29 -11.51
N ASP A 54 -1.16 6.30 -10.81
CA ASP A 54 -0.05 7.13 -11.31
C ASP A 54 1.35 6.54 -11.02
N GLY A 55 1.41 5.30 -10.52
CA GLY A 55 2.64 4.54 -10.31
C GLY A 55 3.38 4.86 -9.02
N ARG A 56 2.75 5.51 -8.04
CA ARG A 56 3.37 5.79 -6.73
C ARG A 56 3.20 4.60 -5.79
N PRO A 57 4.26 4.20 -5.06
CA PRO A 57 4.15 3.07 -4.13
C PRO A 57 3.25 3.40 -2.95
N PHE A 58 2.38 2.47 -2.59
CA PHE A 58 1.80 2.44 -1.25
C PHE A 58 2.86 2.05 -0.23
N ALA A 59 2.68 2.51 1.00
CA ALA A 59 3.59 2.26 2.10
C ALA A 59 2.84 2.17 3.43
N ASN A 60 3.43 1.43 4.36
CA ASN A 60 2.97 1.28 5.72
C ASN A 60 4.07 1.81 6.65
N PRO A 61 3.77 2.73 7.58
CA PRO A 61 4.78 3.36 8.44
C PRO A 61 5.40 2.39 9.46
N CYS A 62 4.85 1.20 9.66
CA CYS A 62 5.47 0.13 10.46
C CYS A 62 6.52 -0.68 9.68
N GLN A 63 6.60 -0.52 8.36
CA GLN A 63 7.57 -1.20 7.52
C GLN A 63 8.81 -0.30 7.31
N ASP A 64 9.92 -0.91 6.94
CA ASP A 64 11.26 -0.36 7.15
C ASP A 64 11.43 1.04 6.56
N CYS A 65 12.23 1.83 7.27
CA CYS A 65 12.52 3.21 6.91
C CYS A 65 13.19 3.18 5.53
N CYS A 66 12.50 3.69 4.50
CA CYS A 66 12.96 3.79 3.11
C CYS A 66 14.49 3.77 2.97
N GLU A 67 15.07 2.90 2.15
CA GLU A 67 16.54 2.82 1.97
C GLU A 67 17.17 4.15 1.51
N TYR A 68 16.37 5.01 0.88
CA TYR A 68 16.77 6.35 0.48
C TYR A 68 16.67 7.37 1.61
N TYR A 69 16.30 6.96 2.83
CA TYR A 69 16.23 7.80 4.01
C TYR A 69 17.59 8.38 4.32
N ASP A 70 17.63 9.70 4.44
CA ASP A 70 18.81 10.41 4.91
C ASP A 70 18.41 11.31 6.10
N PRO A 71 18.74 10.92 7.34
CA PRO A 71 18.43 11.72 8.52
C PRO A 71 19.11 13.10 8.53
N ILE A 72 20.22 13.25 7.77
CA ILE A 72 21.08 14.43 7.75
C ILE A 72 20.66 15.38 6.63
N ALA A 73 19.89 14.91 5.65
CA ALA A 73 19.43 15.75 4.56
C ALA A 73 18.54 16.91 5.07
N PRO A 74 18.57 18.08 4.39
CA PRO A 74 17.75 19.22 4.77
C PRO A 74 16.27 18.82 4.85
N ARG A 75 15.52 19.26 5.88
CA ARG A 75 14.09 18.89 6.09
C ARG A 75 13.13 19.18 4.91
N LYS A 76 13.59 19.85 3.86
CA LYS A 76 12.87 20.15 2.62
C LYS A 76 13.21 19.19 1.47
N SER A 77 14.04 18.18 1.71
CA SER A 77 14.48 17.21 0.71
C SER A 77 13.63 15.94 0.77
N ASP A 78 13.45 15.29 -0.39
CA ASP A 78 12.53 14.16 -0.59
C ASP A 78 12.98 12.85 0.09
N ASN A 79 14.13 12.87 0.77
CA ASN A 79 14.75 11.75 1.49
C ASN A 79 14.55 11.81 3.01
N TRP A 80 13.71 12.71 3.53
CA TRP A 80 13.37 12.76 4.97
C TRP A 80 12.11 11.93 5.28
N CYS A 81 12.20 10.60 5.21
CA CYS A 81 11.05 9.69 5.35
C CYS A 81 10.70 9.28 6.79
N PHE A 82 11.61 9.43 7.76
CA PHE A 82 11.49 8.86 9.13
C PHE A 82 10.40 9.49 10.01
N ASN A 83 9.62 10.41 9.49
CA ASN A 83 8.39 10.83 10.13
C ASN A 83 7.44 11.26 9.04
N CYS A 84 6.50 10.38 8.67
CA CYS A 84 5.13 10.53 8.14
C CYS A 84 4.67 11.92 7.60
N LYS A 85 5.56 12.79 7.13
CA LYS A 85 5.32 14.14 6.60
C LYS A 85 5.21 14.13 5.09
N LEU A 86 5.64 13.03 4.47
CA LEU A 86 5.67 12.80 3.03
C LEU A 86 4.72 11.65 2.61
N PHE A 87 3.88 11.16 3.51
CA PHE A 87 2.72 10.36 3.12
C PHE A 87 1.52 11.29 3.01
N ASP A 88 1.09 11.53 1.77
CA ASP A 88 -0.17 12.21 1.49
C ASP A 88 -1.34 11.23 1.64
N LYS A 89 -2.53 11.75 1.98
CA LYS A 89 -3.79 10.98 2.15
C LYS A 89 -3.66 9.74 3.05
N ARG A 90 -2.91 9.87 4.14
CA ARG A 90 -2.72 8.81 5.14
C ARG A 90 -4.03 8.47 5.85
N GLU A 91 -4.44 7.21 5.74
CA GLU A 91 -5.51 6.66 6.57
C GLU A 91 -4.99 5.48 7.37
N GLN A 92 -4.96 5.67 8.70
CA GLN A 92 -4.40 4.74 9.67
C GLN A 92 -2.93 4.40 9.39
N MET A 93 -2.68 3.29 8.69
CA MET A 93 -1.37 2.68 8.46
C MET A 93 -1.06 2.46 6.98
N ILE A 94 -1.84 3.05 6.06
CA ILE A 94 -1.55 3.01 4.62
C ILE A 94 -1.44 4.45 4.12
N GLY A 95 -0.37 4.75 3.39
CA GLY A 95 -0.14 6.04 2.75
C GLY A 95 0.55 5.89 1.39
N ILE A 96 0.65 6.99 0.66
CA ILE A 96 1.30 7.03 -0.65
C ILE A 96 2.70 7.63 -0.49
N CYS A 97 3.72 6.91 -0.91
CA CYS A 97 5.10 7.38 -0.90
C CYS A 97 5.30 8.49 -1.93
N THR A 98 5.74 9.67 -1.48
CA THR A 98 6.10 10.80 -2.38
C THR A 98 7.60 10.87 -2.71
N CYS A 99 8.40 9.85 -2.34
CA CYS A 99 9.83 9.84 -2.67
C CYS A 99 10.03 9.59 -4.18
N GLU A 100 10.51 10.60 -4.90
CA GLU A 100 10.71 10.50 -6.35
C GLU A 100 11.76 9.44 -6.74
N LYS A 101 12.76 9.16 -5.88
CA LYS A 101 13.73 8.08 -6.14
C LYS A 101 13.06 6.70 -6.24
N ARG A 102 12.16 6.41 -5.30
CA ARG A 102 11.41 5.14 -5.28
C ARG A 102 10.40 5.05 -6.43
N LYS A 103 9.78 6.18 -6.82
CA LYS A 103 8.93 6.25 -8.01
C LYS A 103 9.70 5.88 -9.29
N LEU A 104 10.92 6.39 -9.45
CA LEU A 104 11.74 6.15 -10.63
C LEU A 104 12.26 4.71 -10.71
N GLU A 105 12.52 4.07 -9.57
CA GLU A 105 12.94 2.66 -9.52
C GLU A 105 11.85 1.73 -10.02
N VAL A 106 10.60 1.96 -9.61
CA VAL A 106 9.43 1.19 -10.07
C VAL A 106 9.22 1.36 -11.58
N ALA A 107 9.34 2.59 -12.08
CA ALA A 107 9.26 2.89 -13.52
C ALA A 107 10.38 2.19 -14.33
N ARG A 108 11.51 1.88 -13.70
CA ARG A 108 12.64 1.16 -14.29
C ARG A 108 12.51 -0.36 -14.19
N SER A 109 11.82 -0.86 -13.17
CA SER A 109 11.61 -2.29 -12.90
C SER A 109 10.40 -2.89 -13.64
N GLY A 110 9.59 -2.07 -14.32
CA GLY A 110 8.73 -2.53 -15.42
C GLY A 110 7.55 -3.44 -15.05
N THR A 111 6.96 -3.32 -13.86
CA THR A 111 5.69 -4.01 -13.57
C THR A 111 4.50 -3.18 -14.06
N GLN A 112 4.29 -3.20 -15.39
CA GLN A 112 3.01 -2.84 -16.00
C GLN A 112 1.94 -3.83 -15.53
N THR A 113 0.95 -3.38 -14.78
CA THR A 113 -0.31 -4.11 -14.64
C THR A 113 -1.18 -3.78 -15.86
N ASP A 114 -1.44 -4.80 -16.68
CA ASP A 114 -2.35 -4.74 -17.81
C ASP A 114 -3.73 -4.25 -17.36
N SER A 115 -4.16 -3.10 -17.88
CA SER A 115 -5.55 -2.67 -17.84
C SER A 115 -6.30 -3.33 -19.01
N PRO A 116 -7.53 -3.84 -18.83
CA PRO A 116 -8.28 -4.47 -19.90
C PRO A 116 -8.72 -3.42 -20.92
N SER A 117 -8.26 -3.57 -22.16
CA SER A 117 -8.69 -2.75 -23.30
C SER A 117 -10.18 -2.96 -23.57
N GLU A 118 -10.96 -1.89 -23.42
CA GLU A 118 -12.31 -1.77 -23.98
C GLU A 118 -12.24 -1.96 -25.50
N LYS A 119 -12.79 -3.07 -26.00
CA LYS A 119 -13.11 -3.21 -27.42
C LYS A 119 -14.47 -2.57 -27.67
N THR A 120 -14.47 -1.33 -28.14
CA THR A 120 -15.62 -0.71 -28.78
C THR A 120 -15.69 -1.22 -30.22
N GLU A 121 -16.53 -2.22 -30.49
CA GLU A 121 -16.92 -2.57 -31.86
C GLU A 121 -18.03 -1.61 -32.30
N VAL A 122 -17.65 -0.58 -33.07
CA VAL A 122 -18.59 0.19 -33.88
C VAL A 122 -18.71 -0.54 -35.21
N ARG A 123 -19.89 -1.09 -35.51
CA ARG A 123 -20.25 -1.57 -36.84
C ARG A 123 -21.09 -0.50 -37.51
N ASP A 124 -20.44 0.33 -38.31
CA ASP A 124 -21.11 1.15 -39.33
C ASP A 124 -21.26 0.29 -40.58
N ASP A 125 -22.49 -0.08 -40.93
CA ASP A 125 -22.85 -0.55 -42.27
C ASP A 125 -24.27 -0.04 -42.58
N GLU A 126 -24.35 1.20 -43.07
CA GLU A 126 -25.38 1.62 -44.03
C GLU A 126 -24.69 1.79 -45.39
N ILE A 127 -25.07 0.95 -46.36
CA ILE A 127 -25.50 1.24 -47.75
C ILE A 127 -25.81 -0.09 -48.45
#